data_AF-A0A523B3I3-F1
#
_entry.id   AF-A0A523B3I3-F1
#
_cell.length_a   1.000
_cell.length_b   1.000
_cell.length_c   1.000
_cell.angle_alpha   90.00
_cell.angle_beta   90.00
_cell.angle_gamma   90.00
#
_symmetry.space_group_name_H-M   'P 1'
#
loop_
_entity.id
_entity.type
_entity.pdbx_description
1 polymer ?
#
loop_
_entity_poly.entity_id
_entity_poly.type
_entity_poly.pdbx_seq_one_letter_code
_entity_poly.pdbx_strand_id
1 'polypeptide(L)' 'MKVEEIREDFPILASGIIYLDNASTSLTPEPVLRKMLEFYREYRANVGRGIHRLSRRAGEELSEAREKVRKFI' A
#
# COMPACT_ATOMS: atom_id res chain seq x y z
N MET A 1 14.59 -14.28 -8.16
CA MET A 1 13.50 -14.19 -7.16
C MET A 1 13.14 -15.59 -6.73
N LYS A 2 13.07 -15.85 -5.42
CA LYS A 2 12.59 -17.15 -4.91
C LYS A 2 11.13 -17.00 -4.48
N VAL A 3 10.30 -18.00 -4.76
CA VAL A 3 8.86 -17.93 -4.49
C VAL A 3 8.60 -17.92 -2.99
N GLU A 4 9.44 -18.60 -2.21
CA GLU A 4 9.37 -18.68 -0.76
C GLU A 4 9.52 -17.29 -0.14
N GLU A 5 10.51 -16.51 -0.59
CA GLU A 5 10.77 -15.13 -0.14
C GLU A 5 9.58 -14.20 -0.48
N ILE A 6 8.92 -14.37 -1.62
CA ILE A 6 7.74 -13.57 -2.00
C ILE A 6 6.52 -13.93 -1.14
N ARG A 7 6.36 -15.21 -0.79
CA ARG A 7 5.21 -15.67 0.01
C ARG A 7 5.23 -15.14 1.44
N GLU A 8 6.42 -14.83 1.96
CA GLU A 8 6.60 -14.20 3.28
C GLU A 8 5.96 -12.81 3.35
N ASP A 9 5.85 -12.09 2.23
CA ASP A 9 5.16 -10.79 2.18
C ASP A 9 3.63 -10.92 2.35
N PHE A 10 3.05 -12.12 2.32
CA PHE A 10 1.60 -12.33 2.43
C PHE A 10 1.28 -13.19 3.67
N PRO A 11 1.11 -12.59 4.87
CA PRO A 11 0.93 -13.32 6.13
C PRO A 11 -0.22 -14.33 6.11
N ILE A 12 -1.29 -14.07 5.36
CA ILE A 12 -2.43 -14.98 5.22
C ILE A 12 -2.03 -16.34 4.65
N LEU A 13 -0.97 -16.42 3.83
CA LEU A 13 -0.50 -17.69 3.26
C LEU A 13 0.11 -18.62 4.31
N ALA A 14 0.55 -18.09 5.47
CA ALA A 14 1.06 -18.89 6.58
C ALA A 14 -0.02 -19.75 7.24
N SER A 15 -1.31 -19.45 7.03
CA SER A 15 -2.41 -20.29 7.53
C SER A 15 -2.60 -21.58 6.71
N GLY A 16 -1.82 -21.79 5.64
CA GLY A 16 -1.92 -22.96 4.76
C GLY A 16 -3.03 -22.86 3.71
N ILE A 17 -3.64 -21.68 3.52
CA ILE A 17 -4.67 -21.51 2.49
C ILE A 17 -4.10 -21.67 1.07
N ILE A 18 -4.91 -22.25 0.19
CA ILE A 18 -4.65 -22.29 -1.25
C ILE A 18 -5.59 -21.28 -1.90
N TYR A 19 -5.06 -20.12 -2.28
CA TYR A 19 -5.84 -19.02 -2.86
C TYR A 19 -5.64 -18.95 -4.38
N LEU A 20 -6.65 -19.42 -5.14
CA LEU A 20 -6.62 -19.48 -6.61
C LEU A 20 -7.59 -18.50 -7.28
N ASP A 21 -8.10 -17.51 -6.53
CA ASP A 21 -9.06 -16.51 -7.04
C ASP A 21 -8.42 -15.13 -7.30
N ASN A 22 -7.12 -15.11 -7.65
CA ASN A 22 -6.36 -13.87 -7.86
C ASN A 22 -6.87 -13.01 -9.03
N ALA A 23 -7.59 -13.62 -9.98
CA ALA A 23 -8.22 -12.91 -11.08
C ALA A 23 -9.40 -12.04 -10.63
N SER A 24 -10.05 -12.39 -9.51
CA SER A 24 -11.12 -11.61 -8.89
C SER A 24 -10.53 -10.50 -8.00
N THR A 25 -9.66 -10.88 -7.06
CA THR A 25 -8.89 -9.94 -6.24
C THR A 25 -7.57 -10.57 -5.81
N SER A 26 -6.49 -9.80 -5.78
CA SER A 26 -5.23 -10.30 -5.23
C SER A 26 -5.20 -10.19 -3.71
N LEU A 27 -4.36 -11.00 -3.07
CA LEU A 27 -3.95 -10.76 -1.70
C LEU A 27 -3.12 -9.47 -1.61
N THR A 28 -3.07 -8.85 -0.43
CA THR A 28 -2.31 -7.62 -0.20
C THR A 28 -1.01 -7.95 0.55
N PRO A 29 0.16 -7.54 0.04
CA PRO A 29 1.42 -7.80 0.71
C PRO A 29 1.66 -6.82 1.88
N GLU A 30 2.46 -7.24 2.86
CA GLU A 30 2.75 -6.49 4.09
C GLU A 30 3.30 -5.07 3.84
N PRO A 31 4.19 -4.81 2.85
CA PRO A 31 4.60 -3.44 2.52
C PRO A 31 3.44 -2.50 2.18
N VAL A 32 2.39 -2.99 1.51
CA VAL A 32 1.20 -2.20 1.17
C VAL A 32 0.37 -1.92 2.42
N LEU A 33 0.15 -2.94 3.26
CA LEU A 33 -0.58 -2.79 4.53
C LEU A 33 0.12 -1.80 5.46
N ARG A 34 1.45 -1.89 5.59
CA ARG A 34 2.25 -0.96 6.40
C ARG A 34 2.11 0.48 5.92
N LYS A 35 2.20 0.73 4.60
CA LYS A 35 2.06 2.10 4.08
C LYS A 35 0.66 2.66 4.29
N MET A 36 -0.38 1.83 4.15
CA MET A 36 -1.76 2.24 4.49
C MET A 36 -1.88 2.60 5.97
N LEU A 37 -1.37 1.74 6.87
CA LEU A 37 -1.40 1.99 8.32
C LEU A 37 -0.59 3.22 8.71
N GLU A 38 0.57 3.44 8.11
CA GLU A 38 1.41 4.64 8.29
C GLU A 38 0.59 5.91 7.96
N PHE A 39 -0.05 5.97 6.80
CA PHE A 39 -0.93 7.07 6.43
C PHE A 39 -2.03 7.29 7.48
N TYR A 40 -2.74 6.22 7.86
CA TYR A 40 -3.85 6.33 8.82
C TYR A 40 -3.41 6.75 10.23
N ARG A 41 -2.24 6.31 10.68
CA ARG A 41 -1.74 6.55 12.05
C ARG A 41 -0.98 7.85 12.19
N GLU A 42 -0.28 8.31 11.16
CA GLU A 42 0.69 9.41 11.31
C GLU A 42 0.27 10.72 10.65
N TYR A 43 -0.39 10.69 9.48
CA TYR A 43 -0.60 11.91 8.68
C TYR A 43 -1.89 11.93 7.86
N ARG A 44 -2.90 11.18 8.28
CA ARG A 44 -4.23 11.20 7.66
C ARG A 44 -4.78 12.63 7.68
N ALA A 45 -4.95 13.20 6.50
CA ALA A 45 -5.57 14.50 6.31
C ALA A 45 -6.19 14.61 4.91
N ASN A 46 -7.16 15.52 4.76
CA ASN A 46 -7.71 15.85 3.45
C ASN A 46 -6.67 16.62 2.63
N VAL A 47 -6.27 16.05 1.50
CA VAL A 47 -5.33 16.68 0.57
C VAL A 47 -5.97 17.90 -0.10
N GLY A 48 -5.24 19.01 -0.20
CA GLY A 48 -5.67 20.22 -0.91
C GLY A 48 -6.72 21.07 -0.19
N ARG A 49 -7.07 20.74 1.06
CA ARG A 49 -8.07 21.47 1.87
C ARG A 49 -7.50 22.11 3.14
N GLY A 50 -6.18 22.04 3.32
CA GLY A 50 -5.50 22.62 4.47
C GLY A 50 -4.07 22.99 4.14
N ILE A 51 -3.54 23.97 4.87
CA ILE A 51 -2.14 24.41 4.79
C ILE A 51 -1.28 23.84 5.94
N HIS A 52 -1.89 23.06 6.83
CA HIS A 52 -1.22 22.48 7.98
C HIS A 52 -0.34 21.28 7.57
N ARG A 53 0.64 20.97 8.42
CA ARG A 53 1.69 19.98 8.18
C ARG A 53 1.20 18.64 7.64
N LEU A 54 0.13 18.08 8.23
CA LEU A 54 -0.39 16.76 7.82
C LEU A 54 -1.04 16.79 6.44
N SER A 55 -1.78 17.85 6.10
CA SER A 55 -2.39 18.00 4.77
C SER A 55 -1.31 18.14 3.68
N ARG A 56 -0.20 18.83 4.01
CA ARG A 56 0.96 18.91 3.12
C ARG A 56 1.63 17.55 2.90
N ARG A 57 1.97 16.82 3.98
CA ARG A 57 2.59 15.47 3.89
C ARG A 57 1.71 14.50 3.10
N ALA A 58 0.41 14.46 3.39
CA ALA A 58 -0.53 13.62 2.64
C ALA A 58 -0.60 13.98 1.14
N GLY A 59 -0.50 15.27 0.80
CA GLY A 59 -0.48 15.74 -0.58
C GLY A 59 0.80 15.39 -1.34
N GLU A 60 1.96 15.46 -0.67
CA GLU A 60 3.25 15.04 -1.22
C GLU A 60 3.25 13.54 -1.53
N GLU A 61 2.85 12.70 -0.57
CA GLU A 61 2.73 11.24 -0.72
C GLU A 61 1.75 10.83 -1.83
N LEU A 62 0.61 11.53 -1.96
CA LEU A 62 -0.33 11.31 -3.06
C LEU A 62 0.30 11.65 -4.42
N SER A 63 1.09 12.72 -4.49
CA SER A 63 1.75 13.14 -5.73
C SER A 63 2.83 12.14 -6.14
N GLU A 64 3.59 11.62 -5.18
CA GLU A 64 4.55 10.54 -5.42
C GLU A 64 3.87 9.25 -5.90
N ALA A 65 2.72 8.87 -5.31
CA ALA A 65 1.95 7.72 -5.76
C ALA A 65 1.47 7.89 -7.20
N ARG A 66 0.98 9.08 -7.56
CA ARG A 66 0.57 9.40 -8.95
C ARG A 66 1.75 9.31 -9.92
N GLU A 67 2.91 9.82 -9.54
CA GLU A 67 4.12 9.75 -10.38
C GLU A 67 4.60 8.30 -10.56
N LYS A 68 4.51 7.46 -9.53
CA LYS A 68 4.81 6.01 -9.64
C LYS A 68 3.87 5.32 -10.62
N VAL A 69 2.57 5.60 -10.54
CA VAL A 69 1.59 5.06 -11.51
C VAL A 69 1.90 5.54 -12.92
N ARG A 70 2.18 6.84 -13.11
CA ARG A 70 2.55 7.43 -14.41
C ARG A 70 3.82 6.84 -15.03
N LYS A 71 4.71 6.25 -14.24
CA LYS A 71 5.89 5.53 -14.73
C LYS A 71 5.61 4.06 -15.04
N PHE A 72 4.57 3.51 -14.40
CA PHE A 72 4.19 2.10 -14.53
C PHE A 72 3.31 1.86 -15.77
N ILE A 73 2.42 2.80 -16.09
CA ILE A 73 1.58 2.81 -17.30
C ILE A 73 1.97 3.96 -18.23
#